data_AF-A0A0B2AKP9-F1
#
_entry.id   AF-A0A0B2AKP9-F1
#
_cell.length_a   1.000
_cell.length_b   1.000
_cell.length_c   1.000
_cell.angle_alpha   90.00
_cell.angle_beta   90.00
_cell.angle_gamma   90.00
#
_symmetry.space_group_name_H-M   'P 1'
#
loop_
_entity.id
_entity.type
_entity.pdbx_description
1 polymer ?
#
loop_
_entity_poly.entity_id
_entity_poly.type
_entity_poly.pdbx_seq_one_letter_code
_entity_poly.pdbx_strand_id
1 'polypeptide(L)'
;MPEQHPLDFPYLTRRIAPGHHDDGLTLPRTGGADFASAPPEPRLYPAPAFGVRPELTARDAVVRLNARQSAIGSLFVTGSRGTAWEDNARVTGAQSVHREQIGTTLQTAGGRPLVGYVNRDAVVVLRHVRELRRALFIAGAGALTVQTFDGATAAIAGSLAQGQRTVLTLLRIGSVLELRAESVPEEWDDGQIWREFGFTMTIGLVRRR
;
A
#
# COMPACT_ATOMS: atom_id res chain seq x y z
N MET A 1 46.40 -9.35 -37.34
CA MET A 1 46.85 -8.48 -38.45
C MET A 1 46.33 -9.12 -39.73
N PRO A 2 45.42 -8.43 -40.45
CA PRO A 2 45.84 -7.39 -41.40
C PRO A 2 45.20 -5.99 -41.16
N GLU A 3 46.00 -5.00 -41.61
CA GLU A 3 45.84 -3.59 -42.05
C GLU A 3 44.42 -2.97 -42.05
N GLN A 4 44.13 -1.80 -41.42
CA GLN A 4 44.56 -0.40 -41.69
C GLN A 4 44.30 0.04 -43.15
N HIS A 5 43.60 1.13 -43.50
CA HIS A 5 43.58 2.48 -42.93
C HIS A 5 42.40 3.33 -43.51
N PRO A 6 42.20 4.60 -43.06
CA PRO A 6 40.92 5.30 -42.96
C PRO A 6 40.73 6.41 -44.01
N LEU A 7 39.59 7.09 -44.00
CA LEU A 7 39.46 8.42 -44.58
C LEU A 7 38.68 9.36 -43.65
N ASP A 8 39.07 10.61 -43.77
CA ASP A 8 39.05 11.68 -42.77
C ASP A 8 38.47 12.94 -43.45
N PHE A 9 37.84 13.80 -42.64
CA PHE A 9 37.48 15.22 -42.90
C PHE A 9 36.35 15.57 -43.92
N PRO A 10 35.86 16.83 -44.02
CA PRO A 10 35.73 17.93 -43.03
C PRO A 10 34.38 18.73 -43.07
N TYR A 11 34.21 19.62 -42.08
CA TYR A 11 33.47 20.90 -42.00
C TYR A 11 32.49 21.37 -43.12
N LEU A 12 31.29 21.85 -42.74
CA LEU A 12 30.88 23.27 -42.82
C LEU A 12 29.39 23.50 -42.53
N THR A 13 29.13 24.45 -41.64
CA THR A 13 27.83 25.04 -41.30
C THR A 13 27.29 25.91 -42.45
N ARG A 14 25.99 25.82 -42.76
CA ARG A 14 25.26 26.92 -43.41
C ARG A 14 23.83 27.03 -42.86
N ARG A 15 23.57 28.07 -42.06
CA ARG A 15 22.23 28.60 -41.81
C ARG A 15 21.76 29.36 -43.04
N ILE A 16 20.56 29.07 -43.58
CA ILE A 16 19.63 30.04 -44.18
C ILE A 16 18.19 29.49 -44.04
N ALA A 17 17.31 30.21 -43.35
CA ALA A 17 15.87 30.32 -43.66
C ALA A 17 15.70 31.66 -44.42
N PRO A 18 14.64 31.95 -45.22
CA PRO A 18 13.27 31.41 -45.19
C PRO A 18 12.65 31.14 -46.59
N GLY A 19 11.48 30.51 -46.63
CA GLY A 19 10.70 30.34 -47.87
C GLY A 19 9.36 29.69 -47.57
N HIS A 20 8.34 30.54 -47.45
CA HIS A 20 6.94 30.21 -47.20
C HIS A 20 6.38 29.46 -48.42
N HIS A 21 6.05 28.18 -48.26
CA HIS A 21 5.03 27.52 -49.06
C HIS A 21 4.01 26.87 -48.13
N ASP A 22 2.80 27.33 -48.35
CA ASP A 22 1.56 27.11 -47.63
C ASP A 22 0.95 25.80 -48.13
N ASP A 23 1.26 24.68 -47.47
CA ASP A 23 0.60 23.41 -47.74
C ASP A 23 -0.63 23.31 -46.82
N GLY A 24 -1.78 23.67 -47.40
CA GLY A 24 -3.10 23.70 -46.78
C GLY A 24 -3.56 22.37 -46.17
N LEU A 25 -3.06 22.09 -44.96
CA LEU A 25 -3.58 21.10 -44.03
C LEU A 25 -3.70 21.71 -42.63
N THR A 26 -4.38 22.86 -42.53
CA THR A 26 -4.81 23.45 -41.26
C THR A 26 -6.13 22.80 -40.82
N LEU A 27 -6.03 21.70 -40.08
CA LEU A 27 -7.11 21.32 -39.16
C LEU A 27 -7.12 22.37 -38.03
N PRO A 28 -8.27 22.98 -37.69
CA PRO A 28 -8.33 23.92 -36.58
C PRO A 28 -7.93 23.18 -35.30
N ARG A 29 -6.87 23.68 -34.62
CA ARG A 29 -6.64 23.37 -33.21
C ARG A 29 -7.77 23.99 -32.41
N THR A 30 -8.88 23.26 -32.31
CA THR A 30 -9.89 23.50 -31.31
C THR A 30 -9.20 23.38 -29.95
N GLY A 31 -9.33 24.43 -29.14
CA GLY A 31 -8.59 24.63 -27.90
C GLY A 31 -8.44 23.35 -27.09
N GLY A 32 -7.19 23.00 -26.80
CA GLY A 32 -6.88 22.08 -25.73
C GLY A 32 -7.42 22.72 -24.46
N ALA A 33 -8.62 22.31 -24.07
CA ALA A 33 -9.16 22.59 -22.77
C ALA A 33 -8.05 22.32 -21.77
N ASP A 34 -7.74 23.31 -20.93
CA ASP A 34 -7.04 23.09 -19.69
C ASP A 34 -7.66 21.85 -19.06
N PHE A 35 -6.91 20.74 -19.07
CA PHE A 35 -7.16 19.68 -18.12
C PHE A 35 -6.74 20.28 -16.78
N ALA A 36 -7.61 21.14 -16.24
CA ALA A 36 -7.61 21.45 -14.84
C ALA A 36 -7.61 20.09 -14.15
N SER A 37 -6.44 19.73 -13.64
CA SER A 37 -6.20 18.53 -12.84
C SER A 37 -7.16 18.63 -11.66
N ALA A 38 -8.36 18.08 -11.82
CA ALA A 38 -9.29 17.95 -10.72
C ALA A 38 -8.55 17.13 -9.66
N PRO A 39 -8.41 17.62 -8.41
CA PRO A 39 -7.74 16.88 -7.37
C PRO A 39 -8.46 15.54 -7.21
N PRO A 40 -7.76 14.39 -7.26
CA PRO A 40 -8.41 13.10 -7.15
C PRO A 40 -8.70 12.81 -5.69
N GLU A 41 -9.55 13.61 -5.04
CA GLU A 41 -10.04 13.32 -3.68
C GLU A 41 -11.28 14.18 -3.35
N PRO A 42 -12.46 13.80 -3.90
CA PRO A 42 -13.66 13.85 -3.07
C PRO A 42 -14.63 12.70 -3.40
N ARG A 43 -14.26 11.46 -3.09
CA ARG A 43 -15.21 10.33 -3.02
C ARG A 43 -14.94 9.36 -1.88
N LEU A 44 -14.13 9.76 -0.91
CA LEU A 44 -13.97 8.95 0.29
C LEU A 44 -15.04 9.36 1.28
N TYR A 45 -15.71 8.37 1.86
CA TYR A 45 -16.53 8.62 3.02
C TYR A 45 -15.68 9.34 4.09
N PRO A 46 -16.24 10.32 4.79
CA PRO A 46 -15.52 11.00 5.86
C PRO A 46 -15.00 9.98 6.87
N ALA A 47 -13.71 10.05 7.18
CA ALA A 47 -13.08 9.27 8.23
C ALA A 47 -12.24 10.22 9.10
N PRO A 48 -12.29 10.12 10.43
CA PRO A 48 -11.43 10.88 11.32
C PRO A 48 -9.94 10.65 11.00
N ALA A 49 -9.13 11.70 11.17
CA ALA A 49 -7.69 11.58 11.01
C ALA A 49 -7.08 10.71 12.12
N PHE A 50 -6.03 9.97 11.79
CA PHE A 50 -5.26 9.19 12.75
C PHE A 50 -4.60 10.11 13.80
N GLY A 51 -4.67 9.70 15.06
CA GLY A 51 -4.20 10.50 16.21
C GLY A 51 -5.23 11.48 16.79
N VAL A 52 -6.36 11.70 16.12
CA VAL A 52 -7.48 12.47 16.72
C VAL A 52 -8.23 11.63 17.76
N ARG A 53 -8.25 10.31 17.57
CA ARG A 53 -8.91 9.35 18.46
C ARG A 53 -7.86 8.46 19.12
N PRO A 54 -7.87 8.33 20.46
CA PRO A 54 -6.97 7.42 21.14
C PRO A 54 -7.38 5.95 20.97
N GLU A 55 -8.65 5.68 20.62
CA GLU A 55 -9.21 4.33 20.55
C GLU A 55 -10.20 4.17 19.39
N LEU A 56 -10.20 2.99 18.76
CA LEU A 56 -11.26 2.51 17.86
C LEU A 56 -12.22 1.59 18.61
N THR A 57 -13.51 1.92 18.56
CA THR A 57 -14.59 1.15 19.20
C THR A 57 -15.58 0.65 18.15
N ALA A 58 -16.57 -0.15 18.56
CA ALA A 58 -17.61 -0.64 17.65
C ALA A 58 -18.39 0.50 16.95
N ARG A 59 -18.54 1.66 17.61
CA ARG A 59 -19.23 2.85 17.03
C ARG A 59 -18.29 3.68 16.17
N ASP A 60 -17.00 3.64 16.49
CA ASP A 60 -15.98 4.55 16.01
C ASP A 60 -14.80 3.75 15.47
N ALA A 61 -15.09 2.89 14.49
CA ALA A 61 -14.21 1.82 14.07
C ALA A 61 -13.23 2.20 12.94
N VAL A 62 -13.23 3.46 12.48
CA VAL A 62 -12.46 3.89 11.30
C VAL A 62 -11.63 5.12 11.57
N VAL A 63 -10.38 5.10 11.12
CA VAL A 63 -9.46 6.26 11.07
C VAL A 63 -8.63 6.23 9.81
N ARG A 64 -8.11 7.39 9.41
CA ARG A 64 -7.29 7.52 8.20
C ARG A 64 -5.97 8.21 8.50
N LEU A 65 -4.88 7.57 8.09
CA LEU A 65 -3.55 8.17 8.11
C LEU A 65 -3.47 9.17 6.95
N ASN A 66 -2.92 10.35 7.22
CA ASN A 66 -2.65 11.31 6.15
C ASN A 66 -1.51 10.81 5.23
N ALA A 67 -1.28 11.50 4.10
CA ALA A 67 -0.27 11.11 3.13
C ALA A 67 1.14 11.02 3.74
N ARG A 68 1.49 11.90 4.69
CA ARG A 68 2.80 11.88 5.38
C ARG A 68 2.93 10.65 6.26
N GLN A 69 1.94 10.39 7.11
CA GLN A 69 1.88 9.22 7.98
C GLN A 69 1.86 7.92 7.18
N SER A 70 1.32 7.93 5.96
CA SER A 70 1.24 6.77 5.08
C SER A 70 2.54 6.49 4.30
N ALA A 71 3.52 7.39 4.31
CA ALA A 71 4.71 7.30 3.45
C ALA A 71 6.04 7.16 4.22
N ILE A 72 6.07 7.47 5.51
CA ILE A 72 7.31 7.57 6.28
C ILE A 72 7.42 6.43 7.29
N GLY A 73 8.57 5.76 7.28
CA GLY A 73 8.92 4.75 8.28
C GLY A 73 8.11 3.46 8.14
N SER A 74 7.60 2.99 9.27
CA SER A 74 6.79 1.78 9.37
C SER A 74 5.54 2.02 10.20
N LEU A 75 4.50 1.26 9.91
CA LEU A 75 3.34 1.11 10.78
C LEU A 75 3.55 -0.14 11.63
N PHE A 76 3.49 0.00 12.95
CA PHE A 76 3.54 -1.11 13.87
C PHE A 76 2.14 -1.45 14.34
N VAL A 77 1.82 -2.74 14.37
CA VAL A 77 0.58 -3.30 14.92
C VAL A 77 0.98 -4.33 15.97
N THR A 78 0.91 -3.92 17.23
CA THR A 78 1.21 -4.76 18.40
C THR A 78 -0.06 -5.49 18.85
N GLY A 79 0.10 -6.71 19.36
CA GLY A 79 -1.01 -7.51 19.88
C GLY A 79 -1.70 -8.41 18.86
N SER A 80 -1.24 -8.41 17.59
CA SER A 80 -1.77 -9.30 16.56
C SER A 80 -1.24 -10.72 16.71
N ARG A 81 -2.08 -11.72 16.46
CA ARG A 81 -1.68 -13.14 16.40
C ARG A 81 -1.40 -13.63 14.98
N GLY A 82 -1.99 -12.98 13.98
CA GLY A 82 -1.85 -13.30 12.57
C GLY A 82 -2.02 -12.07 11.70
N THR A 83 -1.37 -12.07 10.54
CA THR A 83 -1.54 -11.03 9.51
C THR A 83 -1.63 -11.64 8.13
N ALA A 84 -2.41 -11.03 7.25
CA ALA A 84 -2.45 -11.34 5.82
C ALA A 84 -2.27 -10.06 5.00
N TRP A 85 -1.75 -10.20 3.79
CA TRP A 85 -1.48 -9.09 2.89
C TRP A 85 -1.82 -9.45 1.45
N GLU A 86 -2.05 -8.42 0.64
CA GLU A 86 -2.32 -8.54 -0.78
C GLU A 86 -1.73 -7.33 -1.52
N ASP A 87 -1.00 -7.58 -2.61
CA ASP A 87 -0.48 -6.53 -3.47
C ASP A 87 -1.46 -6.11 -4.59
N ASN A 88 -1.05 -5.14 -5.41
CA ASN A 88 -1.86 -4.70 -6.55
C ASN A 88 -2.06 -5.76 -7.64
N ALA A 89 -1.21 -6.80 -7.67
CA ALA A 89 -1.33 -7.94 -8.58
C ALA A 89 -2.13 -9.11 -7.96
N ARG A 90 -2.76 -8.89 -6.80
CA ARG A 90 -3.50 -9.90 -6.02
C ARG A 90 -2.63 -11.06 -5.53
N VAL A 91 -1.32 -10.83 -5.40
CA VAL A 91 -0.42 -11.76 -4.72
C VAL A 91 -0.65 -11.65 -3.22
N THR A 92 -1.00 -12.76 -2.62
CA THR A 92 -1.37 -12.86 -1.20
C THR A 92 -0.42 -13.74 -0.44
N GLY A 93 -0.24 -13.40 0.83
CA GLY A 93 0.42 -14.24 1.80
C GLY A 93 -0.09 -13.90 3.20
N ALA A 94 0.28 -14.75 4.15
CA ALA A 94 -0.03 -14.54 5.55
C ALA A 94 1.10 -15.05 6.43
N GLN A 95 1.16 -14.51 7.64
CA GLN A 95 2.13 -14.91 8.65
C GLN A 95 1.48 -14.91 10.05
N SER A 96 1.83 -15.90 10.87
CA SER A 96 1.49 -15.92 12.30
C SER A 96 2.54 -15.16 13.12
N VAL A 97 2.20 -14.76 14.34
CA VAL A 97 3.16 -14.17 15.30
C VAL A 97 4.32 -15.11 15.62
N HIS A 98 4.14 -16.42 15.42
CA HIS A 98 5.16 -17.46 15.54
C HIS A 98 6.00 -17.62 14.26
N ARG A 99 5.84 -16.73 13.29
CA ARG A 99 6.52 -16.66 12.00
C ARG A 99 6.22 -17.80 11.04
N GLU A 100 5.22 -18.63 11.32
CA GLU A 100 4.69 -19.57 10.34
C GLU A 100 4.13 -18.75 9.19
N GLN A 101 4.52 -19.08 7.96
CA GLN A 101 4.16 -18.32 6.79
C GLN A 101 3.49 -19.21 5.77
N ILE A 102 2.41 -18.70 5.18
CA ILE A 102 1.76 -19.32 4.03
C ILE A 102 1.63 -18.30 2.90
N GLY A 103 1.62 -18.82 1.68
CA GLY A 103 1.56 -18.03 0.47
C GLY A 103 2.84 -17.25 0.16
N THR A 104 2.71 -16.13 -0.56
CA THR A 104 3.85 -15.40 -1.12
C THR A 104 4.22 -14.17 -0.30
N THR A 105 5.48 -14.07 0.13
CA THR A 105 6.02 -12.86 0.75
C THR A 105 6.10 -11.71 -0.26
N LEU A 106 5.57 -10.55 0.10
CA LEU A 106 5.82 -9.32 -0.65
C LEU A 106 7.15 -8.72 -0.22
N GLN A 107 8.12 -8.67 -1.12
CA GLN A 107 9.42 -8.06 -0.85
C GLN A 107 9.43 -6.61 -1.31
N THR A 108 9.97 -5.72 -0.48
CA THR A 108 10.35 -4.37 -0.87
C THR A 108 11.56 -4.42 -1.82
N ALA A 109 11.82 -3.33 -2.53
CA ALA A 109 13.02 -3.21 -3.38
C ALA A 109 14.34 -3.40 -2.61
N GLY A 110 14.34 -3.17 -1.29
CA GLY A 110 15.50 -3.42 -0.41
C GLY A 110 15.60 -4.85 0.13
N GLY A 111 14.80 -5.80 -0.37
CA GLY A 111 14.86 -7.21 0.03
C GLY A 111 14.27 -7.51 1.42
N ARG A 112 13.52 -6.57 2.00
CA ARG A 112 12.79 -6.77 3.27
C ARG A 112 11.32 -7.05 3.01
N PRO A 113 10.63 -7.89 3.81
CA PRO A 113 9.19 -8.04 3.71
C PRO A 113 8.46 -6.70 3.83
N LEU A 114 7.49 -6.45 2.95
CA LEU A 114 6.61 -5.27 2.98
C LEU A 114 5.66 -5.32 4.16
N VAL A 115 5.14 -6.52 4.45
CA VAL A 115 4.33 -6.86 5.61
C VAL A 115 4.93 -8.11 6.25
N GLY A 116 5.02 -8.15 7.57
CA GLY A 116 5.47 -9.33 8.31
C GLY A 116 5.74 -9.00 9.77
N TYR A 117 6.24 -9.97 10.52
CA TYR A 117 6.56 -9.79 11.94
C TYR A 117 8.02 -9.38 12.18
N VAL A 118 8.21 -8.37 13.03
CA VAL A 118 9.49 -8.07 13.68
C VAL A 118 9.27 -8.29 15.18
N ASN A 119 10.02 -9.23 15.76
CA ASN A 119 9.73 -9.75 17.10
C ASN A 119 8.29 -10.29 17.19
N ARG A 120 7.42 -9.59 17.93
CA ARG A 120 5.99 -9.93 18.07
C ARG A 120 5.06 -8.87 17.47
N ASP A 121 5.60 -7.84 16.84
CA ASP A 121 4.83 -6.77 16.21
C ASP A 121 4.69 -7.05 14.73
N ALA A 122 3.47 -6.94 14.21
CA ALA A 122 3.27 -6.91 12.77
C ALA A 122 3.69 -5.52 12.26
N VAL A 123 4.45 -5.49 11.17
CA VAL A 123 5.07 -4.28 10.63
C VAL A 123 4.70 -4.13 9.17
N VAL A 124 4.29 -2.93 8.78
CA VAL A 124 4.11 -2.52 7.38
C VAL A 124 5.15 -1.47 7.02
N VAL A 125 5.95 -1.73 5.99
CA VAL A 125 6.96 -0.77 5.51
C VAL A 125 6.30 0.30 4.64
N LEU A 126 6.10 1.50 5.21
CA LEU A 126 5.28 2.54 4.61
C LEU A 126 5.89 3.17 3.35
N ARG A 127 7.22 3.23 3.27
CA ARG A 127 7.94 3.72 2.08
C ARG A 127 7.56 2.98 0.78
N HIS A 128 7.16 1.71 0.91
CA HIS A 128 6.80 0.85 -0.22
C HIS A 128 5.30 0.52 -0.25
N VAL A 129 4.47 1.23 0.53
CA VAL A 129 3.05 0.89 0.67
C VAL A 129 2.27 1.00 -0.62
N ARG A 130 2.77 1.74 -1.62
CA ARG A 130 2.17 1.77 -2.96
C ARG A 130 2.05 0.40 -3.63
N GLU A 131 2.87 -0.56 -3.21
CA GLU A 131 2.84 -1.94 -3.68
C GLU A 131 1.74 -2.75 -2.98
N LEU A 132 1.32 -2.33 -1.79
CA LEU A 132 0.25 -2.94 -1.00
C LEU A 132 -1.12 -2.47 -1.52
N ARG A 133 -2.05 -3.42 -1.67
CA ARG A 133 -3.48 -3.14 -1.87
C ARG A 133 -4.19 -3.09 -0.52
N ARG A 134 -3.98 -4.11 0.30
CA ARG A 134 -4.57 -4.22 1.65
C ARG A 134 -3.75 -5.14 2.55
N ALA A 135 -3.92 -4.98 3.85
CA ALA A 135 -3.46 -5.91 4.86
C ALA A 135 -4.55 -6.12 5.92
N LEU A 136 -4.41 -7.20 6.67
CA LEU A 136 -5.33 -7.61 7.72
C LEU A 136 -4.51 -8.05 8.93
N PHE A 137 -4.95 -7.67 10.13
CA PHE A 137 -4.32 -8.05 11.40
C PHE A 137 -5.37 -8.62 12.34
N ILE A 138 -5.15 -9.83 12.82
CA ILE A 138 -6.09 -10.54 13.70
C ILE A 138 -5.66 -10.30 15.14
N ALA A 139 -6.54 -9.76 15.98
CA ALA A 139 -6.25 -9.57 17.40
C ALA A 139 -5.91 -10.90 18.09
N GLY A 140 -4.93 -10.85 18.98
CA GLY A 140 -4.67 -11.93 19.93
C GLY A 140 -5.70 -11.94 21.07
N ALA A 141 -5.26 -12.34 22.25
CA ALA A 141 -6.10 -12.33 23.46
C ALA A 141 -6.34 -10.91 24.03
N GLY A 142 -5.56 -9.91 23.59
CA GLY A 142 -5.60 -8.54 24.10
C GLY A 142 -5.91 -7.51 23.02
N ALA A 143 -5.85 -6.24 23.43
CA ALA A 143 -6.00 -5.11 22.52
C ALA A 143 -4.89 -5.08 21.45
N LEU A 144 -5.23 -4.52 20.29
CA LEU A 144 -4.24 -4.09 19.32
C LEU A 144 -3.82 -2.65 19.62
N THR A 145 -2.57 -2.33 19.30
CA THR A 145 -2.09 -0.94 19.25
C THR A 145 -1.46 -0.69 17.91
N VAL A 146 -1.87 0.39 17.25
CA VAL A 146 -1.25 0.86 16.01
C VAL A 146 -0.40 2.07 16.31
N GLN A 147 0.83 2.08 15.82
CA GLN A 147 1.76 3.20 15.99
C GLN A 147 2.45 3.56 14.68
N THR A 148 2.54 4.86 14.40
CA THR A 148 3.29 5.45 13.28
C THR A 148 4.65 5.98 13.73
N PHE A 149 5.54 6.25 12.78
CA PHE A 149 6.91 6.72 13.07
C PHE A 149 6.97 8.04 13.86
N ASP A 150 5.95 8.90 13.69
CA ASP A 150 5.83 10.20 14.36
C ASP A 150 5.25 10.09 15.77
N GLY A 151 5.05 8.87 16.27
CA GLY A 151 4.57 8.58 17.61
C GLY A 151 3.06 8.64 17.78
N ALA A 152 2.29 8.95 16.73
CA ALA A 152 0.84 8.86 16.82
C ALA A 152 0.40 7.41 17.03
N THR A 153 -0.60 7.22 17.90
CA THR A 153 -1.08 5.90 18.30
C THR A 153 -2.60 5.82 18.30
N ALA A 154 -3.13 4.64 18.04
CA ALA A 154 -4.52 4.28 18.34
C ALA A 154 -4.58 2.89 18.97
N ALA A 155 -5.31 2.77 20.08
CA ALA A 155 -5.70 1.50 20.66
C ALA A 155 -6.92 0.94 19.93
N ILE A 156 -7.03 -0.37 19.86
CA ILE A 156 -8.21 -1.06 19.32
C ILE A 156 -8.51 -2.20 20.27
N ALA A 157 -9.73 -2.23 20.83
CA ALA A 157 -10.13 -3.33 21.70
C ALA A 157 -9.99 -4.68 20.96
N GLY A 158 -9.45 -5.71 21.64
CA GLY A 158 -9.26 -7.03 21.06
C GLY A 158 -10.57 -7.78 20.77
N SER A 159 -11.66 -7.28 21.36
CA SER A 159 -13.03 -7.72 21.16
C SER A 159 -13.94 -6.48 21.19
N LEU A 160 -14.78 -6.33 20.17
CA LEU A 160 -15.77 -5.25 20.09
C LEU A 160 -17.14 -5.64 20.68
N ALA A 161 -17.37 -6.93 20.92
CA ALA A 161 -18.59 -7.49 21.50
C ALA A 161 -18.34 -8.92 22.01
N GLN A 162 -19.18 -9.40 22.94
CA GLN A 162 -19.04 -10.74 23.51
C GLN A 162 -19.06 -11.84 22.43
N GLY A 163 -18.13 -12.80 22.52
CA GLY A 163 -17.98 -13.87 21.53
C GLY A 163 -17.43 -13.40 20.18
N GLN A 164 -16.87 -12.19 20.12
CA GLN A 164 -16.23 -11.65 18.93
C GLN A 164 -14.75 -11.37 19.18
N ARG A 165 -13.97 -11.48 18.12
CA ARG A 165 -12.60 -11.02 18.01
C ARG A 165 -12.53 -9.85 17.05
N THR A 166 -11.63 -8.92 17.33
CA THR A 166 -11.37 -7.81 16.43
C THR A 166 -10.37 -8.21 15.33
N VAL A 167 -10.69 -7.79 14.12
CA VAL A 167 -9.79 -7.79 12.97
C VAL A 167 -9.57 -6.34 12.56
N LEU A 168 -8.31 -5.95 12.40
CA LEU A 168 -7.95 -4.64 11.88
C LEU A 168 -7.62 -4.77 10.39
N THR A 169 -8.43 -4.16 9.54
CA THR A 169 -8.17 -4.06 8.10
C THR A 169 -7.45 -2.77 7.79
N LEU A 170 -6.41 -2.86 6.98
CA LEU A 170 -5.68 -1.73 6.41
C LEU A 170 -5.94 -1.71 4.91
N LEU A 171 -6.52 -0.62 4.41
CA LEU A 171 -6.78 -0.40 3.00
C LEU A 171 -5.92 0.74 2.49
N ARG A 172 -5.25 0.53 1.36
CA ARG A 172 -4.62 1.64 0.64
C ARG A 172 -5.65 2.30 -0.27
N ILE A 173 -5.83 3.60 -0.12
CA ILE A 173 -6.73 4.41 -0.94
C ILE A 173 -5.93 5.59 -1.50
N GLY A 174 -5.54 5.53 -2.78
CA GLY A 174 -4.69 6.56 -3.37
C GLY A 174 -3.36 6.72 -2.63
N SER A 175 -3.18 7.85 -1.95
CA SER A 175 -1.97 8.18 -1.17
C SER A 175 -2.09 7.93 0.34
N VAL A 176 -3.29 7.58 0.82
CA VAL A 176 -3.61 7.44 2.23
C VAL A 176 -3.88 5.98 2.61
N LEU A 177 -3.74 5.68 3.90
CA LEU A 177 -4.12 4.42 4.50
C LEU A 177 -5.34 4.61 5.39
N GLU A 178 -6.31 3.72 5.24
CA GLU A 178 -7.47 3.64 6.11
C GLU A 178 -7.39 2.38 6.97
N LEU A 179 -7.63 2.56 8.26
CA LEU A 179 -7.70 1.49 9.24
C LEU A 179 -9.14 1.30 9.66
N ARG A 180 -9.61 0.05 9.66
CA ARG A 180 -10.97 -0.33 10.06
C ARG A 180 -10.92 -1.47 11.05
N ALA A 181 -11.52 -1.29 12.22
CA ALA A 181 -11.76 -2.37 13.17
C ALA A 181 -13.07 -3.08 12.81
N GLU A 182 -13.02 -4.40 12.69
CA GLU A 182 -14.13 -5.24 12.26
C GLU A 182 -14.29 -6.40 13.25
N SER A 183 -15.53 -6.83 13.49
CA SER A 183 -15.83 -7.95 14.39
C SER A 183 -15.96 -9.24 13.60
N VAL A 184 -15.34 -10.31 14.09
CA VAL A 184 -15.55 -11.69 13.62
C VAL A 184 -15.87 -12.61 14.79
N PRO A 185 -16.54 -13.74 14.58
CA PRO A 185 -16.71 -14.75 15.63
C PRO A 185 -15.37 -15.21 16.21
N GLU A 186 -15.29 -15.31 17.53
CA GLU A 186 -14.04 -15.61 18.24
C GLU A 186 -13.53 -17.04 17.95
N GLU A 187 -14.45 -17.97 17.71
CA GLU A 187 -14.20 -19.38 17.42
C GLU A 187 -13.58 -19.63 16.05
N TRP A 188 -13.57 -18.62 15.16
CA TRP A 188 -12.96 -18.78 13.85
C TRP A 188 -11.44 -18.91 13.93
N ASP A 189 -10.92 -19.89 13.19
CA ASP A 189 -9.49 -20.01 12.94
C ASP A 189 -8.98 -18.90 11.98
N ASP A 190 -7.67 -18.73 11.91
CA ASP A 190 -7.08 -17.69 11.03
C ASP A 190 -7.42 -17.90 9.55
N GLY A 191 -7.50 -19.15 9.10
CA GLY A 191 -7.83 -19.49 7.71
C GLY A 191 -9.30 -19.21 7.35
N GLN A 192 -10.22 -19.36 8.30
CA GLN A 192 -11.61 -18.94 8.17
C GLN A 192 -11.70 -17.42 8.06
N ILE A 193 -11.04 -16.69 8.96
CA ILE A 193 -11.01 -15.22 8.92
C ILE A 193 -10.43 -14.73 7.59
N TRP A 194 -9.30 -15.26 7.14
CA TRP A 194 -8.72 -14.86 5.85
C TRP A 194 -9.66 -15.09 4.68
N ARG A 195 -10.37 -16.23 4.65
CA ARG A 195 -11.35 -16.52 3.59
C ARG A 195 -12.55 -15.60 3.62
N GLU A 196 -13.09 -15.28 4.80
CA GLU A 196 -14.19 -14.32 4.95
C GLU A 196 -13.80 -12.96 4.36
N PHE A 197 -12.57 -12.52 4.61
CA PHE A 197 -12.04 -11.27 4.07
C PHE A 197 -11.56 -11.41 2.60
N GLY A 198 -11.83 -12.53 1.95
CA GLY A 198 -11.55 -12.77 0.54
C GLY A 198 -10.06 -12.89 0.21
N PHE A 199 -9.23 -13.38 1.14
CA PHE A 199 -7.86 -13.78 0.83
C PHE A 199 -7.83 -15.22 0.33
N THR A 200 -7.17 -15.44 -0.80
CA THR A 200 -6.85 -16.76 -1.34
C THR A 200 -5.35 -16.85 -1.48
N MET A 201 -4.69 -17.67 -0.67
CA MET A 201 -3.22 -17.69 -0.57
C MET A 201 -2.59 -18.13 -1.88
N THR A 202 -1.75 -17.27 -2.46
CA THR A 202 -1.01 -17.59 -3.68
C THR A 202 0.10 -18.57 -3.39
N ILE A 203 0.35 -19.52 -4.30
CA ILE A 203 1.44 -20.48 -4.14
C ILE A 203 2.78 -19.73 -4.15
N GLY A 204 3.65 -20.02 -3.17
CA GLY A 204 4.89 -19.31 -2.88
C GLY A 204 5.92 -19.35 -4.01
N LEU A 205 5.72 -18.53 -5.04
CA LEU A 205 6.75 -18.13 -5.98
C LEU A 205 7.46 -16.92 -5.38
N VAL A 206 8.65 -17.12 -4.83
CA VAL A 206 9.52 -16.01 -4.44
C VAL A 206 9.81 -15.20 -5.71
N ARG A 207 9.15 -14.06 -5.86
CA ARG A 207 9.40 -13.16 -6.98
C ARG A 207 10.74 -12.46 -6.74
N ARG A 208 11.80 -12.98 -7.34
CA ARG A 208 13.03 -12.21 -7.52
C ARG A 208 12.69 -11.09 -8.50
N ARG A 209 12.76 -9.84 -8.05
CA ARG A 209 12.78 -8.67 -8.94
C ARG A 209 14.22 -8.37 -9.31
#